data_AF-A0A8J7XLG2-F1
#
_entry.id   AF-A0A8J7XLG2-F1
#
_cell.length_a   1.000
_cell.length_b   1.000
_cell.length_c   1.000
_cell.angle_alpha   90.00
_cell.angle_beta   90.00
_cell.angle_gamma   90.00
#
_symmetry.space_group_name_H-M   'P 1'
#
loop_
_entity.id
_entity.type
_entity.pdbx_description
1 polymer ?
#
loop_
_entity_poly.entity_id
_entity_poly.type
_entity_poly.pdbx_seq_one_letter_code
_entity_poly.pdbx_strand_id
1 'polypeptide(L)'
;MKLTLWRTKREKYLFFISLSFAVVVLVYAGFYDRSSRREDVDADGMDEVVKEIHLPNGGLVRTVIEEDGTMFMTQFAPSGEVMYKWKTVPPEKEGEESKNYVWDEKTKQWLPDQDMDGIPDTLEKPPG
;
A
#
# COMPACT_ATOMS: atom_id res chain seq x y z
N MET A 1 -36.65 -39.37 10.08
CA MET A 1 -36.49 -39.15 8.62
C MET A 1 -35.14 -38.47 8.41
N LYS A 2 -34.12 -39.17 7.89
CA LYS A 2 -32.78 -38.60 7.67
C LYS A 2 -32.76 -37.96 6.28
N LEU A 3 -32.76 -36.63 6.23
CA LEU A 3 -32.48 -35.87 5.00
C LEU A 3 -30.99 -36.02 4.69
N THR A 4 -30.63 -37.09 3.97
CA THR A 4 -29.33 -37.17 3.32
C THR A 4 -29.33 -36.23 2.13
N LEU A 5 -28.64 -35.10 2.26
CA LEU A 5 -28.51 -34.06 1.25
C LEU A 5 -27.85 -34.54 -0.06
N TRP A 6 -27.20 -35.70 -0.03
CA TRP A 6 -26.37 -36.22 -1.12
C TRP A 6 -26.87 -37.60 -1.54
N ARG A 7 -27.24 -37.78 -2.82
CA ARG A 7 -27.70 -39.07 -3.35
C ARG A 7 -26.54 -39.94 -3.80
N THR A 8 -25.41 -39.36 -4.22
CA THR A 8 -24.24 -40.12 -4.66
C THR A 8 -22.90 -39.54 -4.16
N LYS A 9 -21.85 -40.38 -4.12
CA LYS A 9 -20.48 -39.92 -3.84
C LYS A 9 -20.01 -38.87 -4.84
N ARG A 10 -20.42 -38.98 -6.11
CA ARG A 10 -20.07 -38.06 -7.21
C ARG A 10 -20.61 -36.65 -6.98
N GLU A 11 -21.86 -36.50 -6.54
CA GLU A 11 -22.46 -35.21 -6.20
C GLU A 11 -21.72 -34.52 -5.05
N LYS A 12 -21.35 -35.28 -4.02
CA LYS A 12 -20.56 -34.79 -2.90
C LYS A 12 -19.21 -34.24 -3.39
N TYR A 13 -18.48 -34.98 -4.22
CA TYR A 13 -17.20 -34.53 -4.76
C TYR A 13 -17.33 -33.28 -5.63
N LEU A 14 -18.32 -33.22 -6.53
CA LEU A 14 -18.55 -32.05 -7.37
C LEU A 14 -18.89 -30.80 -6.56
N PHE A 15 -19.68 -30.95 -5.50
CA PHE A 15 -19.98 -29.83 -4.59
C PHE A 15 -18.72 -29.30 -3.90
N PHE A 16 -17.90 -30.19 -3.32
CA PHE A 16 -16.66 -29.75 -2.67
C PHE A 16 -15.69 -29.10 -3.66
N ILE A 17 -15.56 -29.62 -4.88
CA ILE A 17 -14.74 -28.99 -5.93
C ILE A 17 -15.25 -27.59 -6.26
N SER A 18 -16.57 -27.43 -6.46
CA SER A 18 -17.17 -26.12 -6.74
C SER A 18 -17.03 -25.14 -5.57
N LEU A 19 -17.14 -25.63 -4.34
CA LEU A 19 -16.95 -24.83 -3.13
C LEU A 19 -15.49 -24.40 -2.97
N SER A 20 -14.53 -25.30 -3.20
CA SER A 20 -13.11 -24.97 -3.20
C SER A 20 -12.79 -23.90 -4.24
N PHE A 21 -13.32 -24.03 -5.46
CA PHE A 21 -13.12 -23.03 -6.51
C PHE A 21 -13.72 -21.68 -6.12
N ALA A 22 -14.94 -21.66 -5.59
CA ALA A 22 -15.59 -20.43 -5.11
C ALA A 22 -14.77 -19.76 -3.98
N VAL A 23 -14.23 -20.54 -3.04
CA VAL A 23 -13.35 -20.02 -1.98
C VAL A 23 -12.07 -19.43 -2.57
N VAL A 24 -11.42 -20.09 -3.52
CA VAL A 24 -10.22 -19.56 -4.19
C VAL A 24 -10.53 -18.25 -4.92
N VAL A 25 -11.67 -18.17 -5.62
CA VAL A 25 -12.10 -16.94 -6.29
C VAL A 25 -12.40 -15.83 -5.28
N LEU A 26 -13.03 -16.12 -4.14
CA LEU A 26 -13.30 -15.14 -3.10
C LEU A 26 -12.03 -14.67 -2.39
N VAL A 27 -11.08 -15.57 -2.13
CA VAL A 27 -9.75 -15.23 -1.62
C VAL A 27 -9.02 -14.36 -2.64
N TYR A 28 -8.97 -14.76 -3.90
CA TYR A 28 -8.37 -13.94 -4.94
C TYR A 28 -9.07 -12.58 -5.06
N ALA A 29 -10.40 -12.51 -5.07
CA ALA A 29 -11.10 -11.24 -5.14
C ALA A 29 -10.90 -10.34 -3.90
N GLY A 30 -10.72 -10.93 -2.71
CA GLY A 30 -10.48 -10.20 -1.46
C GLY A 30 -9.02 -9.80 -1.22
N PHE A 31 -8.06 -10.53 -1.79
CA PHE A 31 -6.62 -10.34 -1.59
C PHE A 31 -5.85 -9.91 -2.83
N TYR A 32 -6.44 -9.99 -4.04
CA TYR A 32 -5.81 -9.47 -5.24
C TYR A 32 -5.77 -7.95 -5.13
N ASP A 33 -4.55 -7.44 -5.04
CA ASP A 33 -4.21 -6.08 -4.70
C ASP A 33 -4.69 -5.10 -5.79
N ARG A 34 -5.98 -4.76 -5.74
CA ARG A 34 -6.60 -3.71 -6.57
C ARG A 34 -6.09 -2.31 -6.23
N SER A 35 -5.18 -2.18 -5.27
CA SER A 35 -4.69 -0.87 -4.84
C SER A 35 -3.69 -0.25 -5.81
N SER A 36 -3.09 -1.04 -6.71
CA SER A 36 -2.11 -0.54 -7.68
C SER A 36 -2.72 -0.24 -9.04
N ARG A 37 -2.46 0.97 -9.56
CA ARG A 37 -2.83 1.41 -10.91
C ARG A 37 -1.69 2.17 -11.56
N ARG A 38 -1.77 2.35 -12.88
CA ARG A 38 -0.89 3.23 -13.65
C ARG A 38 -1.66 4.49 -14.05
N GLU A 39 -1.05 5.65 -13.81
CA GLU A 39 -1.65 6.96 -14.05
C GLU A 39 -0.52 7.98 -14.14
N ASP A 40 -0.59 8.86 -15.14
CA ASP A 40 0.23 10.08 -15.27
C ASP A 40 -0.23 11.11 -14.23
N VAL A 41 0.50 11.19 -13.11
CA VAL A 41 0.14 12.00 -11.94
C VAL A 41 0.60 13.45 -12.07
N ASP A 42 1.70 13.71 -12.77
CA ASP A 42 2.32 15.03 -12.86
C ASP A 42 2.20 15.70 -14.25
N ALA A 43 1.55 15.02 -15.21
CA ALA A 43 1.31 15.44 -16.57
C ALA A 43 2.59 15.56 -17.43
N ASP A 44 3.63 14.76 -17.13
CA ASP A 44 4.85 14.68 -17.94
C ASP A 44 4.72 13.73 -19.16
N GLY A 45 3.63 12.97 -19.22
CA GLY A 45 3.32 12.02 -20.28
C GLY A 45 3.81 10.59 -20.02
N MET A 46 4.37 10.30 -18.84
CA MET A 46 4.72 8.97 -18.37
C MET A 46 3.70 8.47 -17.34
N ASP A 47 3.53 7.15 -17.24
CA ASP A 47 2.60 6.55 -16.27
C ASP A 47 3.36 6.11 -15.01
N GLU A 48 3.10 6.73 -13.86
CA GLU A 48 3.61 6.29 -12.57
C GLU A 48 2.80 5.11 -12.02
N VAL A 49 3.42 4.32 -11.14
CA VAL A 49 2.68 3.32 -10.36
C VAL A 49 2.11 3.98 -9.11
N VAL A 50 0.79 4.05 -9.04
CA VAL A 50 0.06 4.57 -7.88
C VAL A 50 -0.49 3.41 -7.05
N LYS A 51 -0.19 3.38 -5.75
CA LYS A 51 -0.72 2.42 -4.78
C LYS A 51 -1.52 3.11 -3.68
N GLU A 52 -2.65 2.56 -3.29
CA GLU A 52 -3.53 3.13 -2.27
C GLU A 52 -3.94 2.13 -1.18
N ILE A 53 -3.45 2.33 0.03
CA ILE A 53 -3.69 1.44 1.17
C ILE A 53 -4.63 2.13 2.16
N HIS A 54 -5.81 1.56 2.35
CA HIS A 54 -6.75 2.01 3.38
C HIS A 54 -6.32 1.44 4.74
N LEU A 55 -6.10 2.32 5.71
CA LEU A 55 -5.70 1.96 7.05
C LEU A 55 -6.92 1.53 7.89
N PRO A 56 -6.76 0.63 8.89
CA PRO A 56 -7.86 0.18 9.73
C PRO A 56 -8.58 1.30 10.50
N ASN A 57 -7.89 2.42 10.74
CA ASN A 57 -8.46 3.60 11.39
C ASN A 57 -9.29 4.49 10.44
N GLY A 58 -9.44 4.11 9.16
CA GLY A 58 -10.12 4.87 8.13
C GLY A 58 -9.24 5.87 7.38
N GLY A 59 -7.94 5.95 7.71
CA GLY A 59 -6.98 6.74 6.96
C GLY A 59 -6.60 6.10 5.62
N LEU A 60 -5.82 6.83 4.83
CA LEU A 60 -5.34 6.38 3.52
C LEU A 60 -3.84 6.66 3.41
N VAL A 61 -3.08 5.73 2.86
CA VAL A 61 -1.72 5.96 2.39
C VAL A 61 -1.72 5.84 0.88
N ARG A 62 -1.37 6.93 0.19
CA ARG A 62 -1.16 6.94 -1.26
C ARG A 62 0.34 6.96 -1.54
N THR A 63 0.81 6.02 -2.33
CA THR A 63 2.20 5.94 -2.80
C THR A 63 2.21 6.14 -4.32
N VAL A 64 3.10 6.99 -4.81
CA VAL A 64 3.41 7.17 -6.23
C VAL A 64 4.86 6.74 -6.43
N ILE A 65 5.10 5.88 -7.41
CA ILE A 65 6.43 5.36 -7.73
C ILE A 65 6.77 5.84 -9.14
N GLU A 66 7.79 6.68 -9.23
CA GLU A 66 8.34 7.23 -10.47
C GLU A 66 9.18 6.18 -11.22
N GLU A 67 9.51 6.48 -12.48
CA GLU A 67 10.29 5.59 -13.35
C GLU A 67 11.70 5.31 -12.81
N ASP A 68 12.29 6.28 -12.12
CA ASP A 68 13.62 6.18 -11.52
C ASP A 68 13.62 5.36 -10.20
N GLY A 69 12.44 4.94 -9.74
CA GLY A 69 12.23 4.21 -8.49
C GLY A 69 12.06 5.10 -7.27
N THR A 70 12.08 6.42 -7.42
CA THR A 70 11.71 7.37 -6.36
C THR A 70 10.26 7.14 -5.96
N MET A 71 10.01 7.07 -4.66
CA MET A 71 8.66 6.88 -4.12
C MET A 71 8.22 8.12 -3.35
N PHE A 72 7.04 8.61 -3.67
CA PHE A 72 6.36 9.67 -2.92
C PHE A 72 5.18 9.07 -2.18
N MET A 73 5.14 9.21 -0.85
CA MET A 73 4.09 8.68 -0.01
C MET A 73 3.35 9.82 0.67
N THR A 74 2.03 9.81 0.64
CA THR A 74 1.19 10.75 1.38
C THR A 74 0.23 10.00 2.28
N GLN A 75 0.27 10.26 3.58
CA GLN A 75 -0.68 9.73 4.53
C GLN A 75 -1.76 10.76 4.82
N PHE A 76 -3.00 10.30 4.73
CA PHE A 76 -4.20 11.06 5.00
C PHE A 76 -4.90 10.52 6.26
N ALA A 77 -5.39 11.44 7.08
CA ALA A 77 -6.31 11.13 8.16
C ALA A 77 -7.67 10.68 7.59
N PRO A 78 -8.56 10.06 8.41
CA PRO A 78 -9.92 9.71 7.98
C PRO A 78 -10.75 10.91 7.50
N SER A 79 -10.39 12.14 7.92
CA SER A 79 -10.98 13.40 7.47
C SER A 79 -10.58 13.80 6.05
N GLY A 80 -9.55 13.15 5.47
CA GLY A 80 -8.91 13.54 4.22
C GLY A 80 -7.79 14.58 4.38
N GLU A 81 -7.50 15.02 5.61
CA GLU A 81 -6.37 15.92 5.87
C GLU A 81 -5.04 15.20 5.68
N VAL A 82 -4.05 15.87 5.07
CA VAL A 82 -2.70 15.34 4.94
C VAL A 82 -2.00 15.37 6.29
N MET A 83 -1.58 14.21 6.78
CA MET A 83 -0.80 14.09 8.01
C MET A 83 0.70 14.23 7.73
N TYR A 84 1.19 13.44 6.77
CA TYR A 84 2.62 13.36 6.44
C TYR A 84 2.80 13.16 4.94
N LYS A 85 3.92 13.67 4.42
CA LYS A 85 4.41 13.36 3.09
C LYS A 85 5.84 12.86 3.24
N TRP A 86 6.16 11.73 2.61
CA TRP A 86 7.50 11.19 2.55
C TRP A 86 7.99 11.08 1.12
N LYS A 87 9.31 11.13 0.97
CA LYS A 87 10.03 10.84 -0.26
C LYS A 87 11.10 9.80 0.06
N THR A 88 11.09 8.68 -0.65
CA THR A 88 12.14 7.66 -0.60
C THR A 88 12.91 7.69 -1.91
N VAL A 89 14.21 7.93 -1.82
CA VAL A 89 15.13 7.91 -2.97
C VAL A 89 15.83 6.54 -2.96
N PRO A 90 15.79 5.78 -4.07
CA PRO A 90 16.48 4.51 -4.16
C PRO A 90 18.01 4.70 -4.07
N PRO A 91 18.76 3.66 -3.65
CA PRO A 91 20.21 3.76 -3.56
C PRO A 91 20.85 3.98 -4.94
N GLU A 92 21.88 4.83 -4.99
CA GLU A 92 22.64 5.08 -6.24
C GLU A 92 23.54 3.89 -6.61
N LYS A 93 23.94 3.10 -5.61
CA LYS A 93 24.85 1.96 -5.77
C LYS A 93 24.32 0.73 -5.08
N GLU A 94 24.63 -0.42 -5.66
CA GLU A 94 24.33 -1.72 -5.07
C GLU A 94 25.02 -1.84 -3.70
N GLY A 95 24.24 -2.13 -2.66
CA GLY A 95 24.70 -2.24 -1.28
C GLY A 95 24.51 -1.00 -0.42
N GLU A 96 24.03 0.12 -0.98
CA GLU A 96 23.59 1.28 -0.20
C GLU A 96 22.11 1.15 0.21
N GLU A 97 21.75 1.79 1.33
CA GLU A 97 20.36 1.88 1.77
C GLU A 97 19.65 3.04 1.06
N SER A 98 18.33 2.90 0.85
CA SER A 98 17.49 4.00 0.36
C SER A 98 17.47 5.14 1.36
N LYS A 99 17.34 6.37 0.87
CA LYS A 99 17.25 7.56 1.74
C LYS A 99 15.80 8.00 1.84
N ASN A 100 15.27 8.00 3.06
CA ASN A 100 13.94 8.51 3.34
C ASN A 100 13.98 9.96 3.84
N TYR A 101 12.96 10.71 3.45
CA TYR A 101 12.76 12.11 3.82
C TYR A 101 11.30 12.36 4.13
N VAL A 102 11.03 13.30 5.04
CA VAL A 102 9.70 13.83 5.35
C VAL A 102 9.59 15.30 4.92
N TRP A 103 8.43 15.70 4.42
CA TRP A 103 8.16 17.09 4.05
C TRP A 103 7.85 17.92 5.29
N ASP A 104 8.66 18.93 5.58
CA ASP A 104 8.34 19.93 6.59
C ASP A 104 7.59 21.11 5.97
N GLU A 105 6.32 21.26 6.36
CA GLU A 105 5.47 22.35 5.86
C GLU A 105 5.93 23.73 6.35
N LYS A 106 6.70 23.82 7.44
CA LYS A 106 7.19 25.10 7.98
C LYS A 106 8.35 25.66 7.16
N THR A 107 9.36 24.83 6.89
CA THR A 107 10.55 25.22 6.12
C THR A 107 10.39 25.01 4.62
N LYS A 108 9.34 24.27 4.19
CA LYS A 108 9.10 23.88 2.79
C LYS A 108 10.26 23.08 2.20
N GLN A 109 10.80 22.15 3.00
CA GLN A 109 11.95 21.33 2.64
C GLN A 109 11.71 19.85 2.98
N TRP A 110 12.39 18.98 2.24
CA TRP A 110 12.52 17.57 2.56
C TRP A 110 13.63 17.40 3.61
N LEU A 111 13.28 16.91 4.78
CA LEU A 111 14.22 16.66 5.87
C LEU A 111 14.42 15.14 6.05
N PRO A 112 15.63 14.67 6.42
CA PRO A 112 15.86 13.24 6.65
C PRO A 112 14.91 12.68 7.71
N ASP A 113 14.34 11.51 7.42
CA ASP A 113 13.47 10.74 8.32
C ASP A 113 13.60 9.26 7.92
N GLN A 114 14.64 8.59 8.43
CA GLN A 114 14.93 7.20 8.02
C GLN A 114 13.92 6.18 8.55
N ASP A 115 13.36 6.38 9.74
CA ASP A 115 12.39 5.46 10.33
C ASP A 115 10.94 5.70 9.86
N MET A 116 10.72 6.77 9.08
CA MET A 116 9.44 7.15 8.49
C MET A 116 8.35 7.37 9.53
N ASP A 117 8.71 7.93 10.70
CA ASP A 117 7.76 8.22 11.76
C ASP A 117 7.08 9.60 11.62
N GLY A 118 7.50 10.38 10.61
CA GLY A 118 6.96 11.70 10.31
C GLY A 118 7.61 12.83 11.10
N ILE A 119 8.63 12.52 11.91
CA ILE A 119 9.45 13.46 12.67
C ILE A 119 10.85 13.46 12.05
N PRO A 120 11.33 14.59 11.51
CA PRO A 120 12.68 14.68 10.99
C PRO A 120 13.74 14.23 11.99
N ASP A 121 14.70 13.42 11.55
CA ASP A 121 15.85 12.94 12.35
C ASP A 121 16.69 14.10 12.92
N THR A 122 16.62 15.27 12.29
CA THR A 122 17.30 16.49 12.72
C THR A 122 16.70 17.13 13.97
N LEU A 123 15.45 16.79 14.31
CA LEU A 123 14.81 17.20 15.56
C LEU A 123 15.13 16.12 16.59
N GLU A 124 15.83 16.47 17.68
CA GLU A 124 16.14 15.51 18.75
C GLU A 124 14.87 14.75 19.16
N LYS A 125 14.85 13.43 18.90
CA LYS A 125 13.80 12.54 19.37
C LYS A 125 13.80 12.62 20.91
N PRO A 126 12.67 12.94 21.58
CA PRO A 126 12.67 12.95 23.04
C PRO A 126 13.07 11.57 23.55
N PRO A 127 13.88 11.48 24.63
CA PRO A 127 14.26 10.19 25.19
C PRO A 127 13.00 9.43 25.60
N GLY A 128 12.82 8.25 25.03
CA GLY A 128 11.73 7.32 25.34
C GLY A 128 11.82 6.71 26.73
#